data_AF-A0A6M3L4X9-F1
#
_entry.id   AF-A0A6M3L4X9-F1
#
_cell.length_a   1.000
_cell.length_b   1.000
_cell.length_c   1.000
_cell.angle_alpha   90.00
_cell.angle_beta   90.00
_cell.angle_gamma   90.00
#
_symmetry.space_group_name_H-M   'P 1'
#
loop_
_entity.id
_entity.type
_entity.pdbx_description
1 polymer ?
#
loop_
_entity_poly.entity_id
_entity_poly.type
_entity_poly.pdbx_seq_one_letter_code
_entity_poly.pdbx_strand_id
1 'polypeptide(L)'
;MKSIIKEKVAKGYVSTFDKRIDVEIKRLSAPKTPKTVRYKNKETGETYRALAAGFGWPGKRHGFCIIVAVLEKPNQEAPQFKILHELEEKNITELIAQSYELWQLYGRKCTKIPLSFYGEQIHTYNKFIEQFNENLRHTGHKHFFNLRTPYIYKADTMEPDAFRFFCDKILSLAANKRIFIPATCDRLRGYMSVIDNIEIHKVQAEDYPAIFALGAVVYALDSYTPWIDRTGPQTATKPTEFEEYIAYHTERENRMFGIGEEDEEMFDDGERERGMFNEMETIG
;
A
#
# COMPACT_ATOMS: atom_id res chain seq x y z
N MET A 1 -10.84 -14.36 -8.38
CA MET A 1 -9.67 -14.30 -9.30
C MET A 1 -8.43 -14.94 -8.67
N LYS A 2 -7.56 -15.63 -9.44
CA LYS A 2 -6.27 -16.19 -8.94
C LYS A 2 -5.16 -15.13 -9.05
N SER A 3 -4.39 -14.91 -7.98
CA SER A 3 -3.25 -13.98 -7.98
C SER A 3 -2.09 -14.48 -8.86
N ILE A 4 -1.58 -13.63 -9.74
CA ILE A 4 -0.44 -13.93 -10.63
C ILE A 4 0.92 -13.63 -9.97
N ILE A 5 0.93 -12.93 -8.84
CA ILE A 5 2.13 -12.69 -8.05
C ILE A 5 2.37 -13.82 -7.04
N LYS A 6 3.64 -14.20 -6.89
CA LYS A 6 4.15 -15.07 -5.81
C LYS A 6 5.20 -14.30 -5.01
N GLU A 7 4.96 -14.11 -3.71
CA GLU A 7 5.97 -13.60 -2.79
C GLU A 7 7.07 -14.67 -2.57
N LYS A 8 8.32 -14.25 -2.66
CA LYS A 8 9.50 -15.03 -2.34
C LYS A 8 10.26 -14.29 -1.23
N VAL A 9 10.34 -14.92 -0.07
CA VAL A 9 11.25 -14.49 0.99
C VAL A 9 12.58 -15.21 0.76
N ALA A 10 13.64 -14.47 0.48
CA ALA A 10 14.98 -15.06 0.44
C ALA A 10 15.34 -15.57 1.86
N LYS A 11 15.74 -16.85 1.98
CA LYS A 11 16.12 -17.44 3.27
C LYS A 11 17.42 -16.80 3.78
N GLY A 12 17.29 -15.91 4.78
CA GLY A 12 18.32 -15.69 5.81
C GLY A 12 18.00 -16.55 7.05
N TYR A 13 19.02 -17.13 7.68
CA TYR A 13 18.89 -18.00 8.85
C TYR A 13 18.12 -17.31 10.00
N VAL A 14 17.25 -18.07 10.67
CA VAL A 14 16.61 -17.70 11.93
C VAL A 14 17.37 -18.43 13.03
N SER A 15 18.04 -17.69 13.91
CA SER A 15 18.38 -18.21 15.24
C SER A 15 17.08 -18.18 16.04
N THR A 16 16.45 -19.35 16.18
CA THR A 16 15.47 -19.59 17.23
C THR A 16 16.25 -19.74 18.53
N PHE A 17 16.03 -18.82 19.46
CA PHE A 17 16.33 -19.05 20.86
C PHE A 17 15.05 -19.62 21.50
N ASP A 18 15.07 -20.90 21.87
CA ASP A 18 14.73 -21.26 23.26
C ASP A 18 15.39 -22.57 23.71
N LYS A 19 16.04 -22.46 24.88
CA LYS A 19 16.56 -23.43 25.86
C LYS A 19 17.17 -24.76 25.42
N ARG A 20 18.50 -24.82 25.53
CA ARG A 20 19.34 -25.61 26.45
C ARG A 20 20.77 -25.64 25.87
N ILE A 21 21.78 -25.70 26.74
CA ILE A 21 23.23 -25.84 26.48
C ILE A 21 24.03 -24.54 26.73
N ASP A 22 24.87 -24.59 27.77
CA ASP A 22 26.05 -23.74 27.98
C ASP A 22 26.99 -23.84 26.78
N VAL A 23 27.27 -22.73 26.10
CA VAL A 23 28.42 -22.63 25.20
C VAL A 23 29.08 -21.27 25.35
N GLU A 24 30.34 -21.35 25.74
CA GLU A 24 31.32 -20.29 25.85
C GLU A 24 31.40 -19.44 24.56
N ILE A 25 31.43 -18.13 24.75
CA ILE A 25 31.52 -17.11 23.71
C ILE A 25 32.82 -17.27 22.93
N LYS A 26 32.73 -17.60 21.64
CA LYS A 26 33.61 -17.09 20.56
C LYS A 26 33.10 -17.58 19.20
N ARG A 27 32.30 -16.75 18.53
CA ARG A 27 32.25 -16.68 17.06
C ARG A 27 31.57 -15.37 16.68
N LEU A 28 32.34 -14.50 16.04
CA LEU A 28 31.88 -13.29 15.37
C LEU A 28 30.66 -13.64 14.51
N SER A 29 29.46 -13.29 14.98
CA SER A 29 28.25 -13.43 14.20
C SER A 29 28.40 -12.55 12.97
N ALA A 30 28.52 -13.16 11.79
CA ALA A 30 28.43 -12.44 10.53
C ALA A 30 27.17 -11.55 10.55
N PRO A 31 27.23 -10.32 10.00
CA PRO A 31 26.11 -9.40 10.03
C PRO A 31 24.88 -10.09 9.41
N LYS A 32 23.78 -10.12 10.18
CA LYS A 32 22.49 -10.65 9.72
C LYS A 32 22.13 -9.92 8.43
N THR A 33 22.23 -10.59 7.29
CA THR A 33 21.68 -10.07 6.04
C THR A 33 20.17 -9.92 6.23
N PRO A 34 19.58 -8.72 6.05
CA PRO A 34 18.15 -8.53 6.09
C PRO A 34 17.48 -9.43 5.06
N LYS A 35 16.33 -9.99 5.44
CA LYS A 35 15.52 -10.79 4.52
C LYS A 35 14.95 -9.85 3.47
N THR A 36 15.43 -9.99 2.25
CA THR A 36 14.95 -9.21 1.13
C THR A 36 13.66 -9.85 0.62
N VAL A 37 12.59 -9.06 0.54
CA VAL A 37 11.30 -9.51 0.00
C VAL A 37 11.33 -9.29 -1.50
N ARG A 38 10.94 -10.31 -2.26
CA ARG A 38 10.85 -10.26 -3.72
C ARG A 38 9.50 -10.80 -4.19
N TYR A 39 9.00 -10.26 -5.29
CA TYR A 39 7.73 -10.63 -5.91
C TYR A 39 8.00 -11.17 -7.31
N LYS A 40 7.59 -12.42 -7.58
CA LYS A 40 7.76 -13.03 -8.90
C LYS A 40 6.43 -13.08 -9.63
N ASN A 41 6.38 -12.56 -10.86
CA ASN A 41 5.28 -12.83 -11.79
C ASN A 41 5.35 -14.30 -12.21
N LYS A 42 4.26 -15.05 -11.99
CA LYS A 42 4.19 -16.49 -12.30
C LYS A 42 4.14 -16.77 -13.80
N GLU A 43 3.59 -15.84 -14.58
CA GLU A 43 3.40 -15.99 -16.02
C GLU A 43 4.66 -15.62 -16.79
N THR A 44 5.24 -14.45 -16.50
CA THR A 44 6.43 -13.96 -17.22
C THR A 44 7.74 -14.41 -16.58
N GLY A 45 7.71 -14.86 -15.33
CA GLY A 45 8.90 -15.22 -14.56
C GLY A 45 9.73 -14.04 -14.04
N GLU A 46 9.35 -12.80 -14.38
CA GLU A 46 10.03 -11.58 -13.94
C GLU A 46 9.93 -11.39 -12.42
N THR A 47 10.96 -10.77 -11.83
CA THR A 47 11.04 -10.53 -10.39
C THR A 47 11.12 -9.03 -10.07
N TYR A 48 10.41 -8.64 -9.03
CA TYR A 48 10.22 -7.27 -8.59
C TYR A 48 10.58 -7.14 -7.12
N ARG A 49 11.04 -5.96 -6.71
CA ARG A 49 11.34 -5.64 -5.32
C ARG A 49 10.11 -5.05 -4.59
N ALA A 50 9.26 -4.32 -5.31
CA ALA A 50 8.00 -3.79 -4.81
C ALA A 50 6.98 -3.63 -5.94
N LEU A 51 5.71 -3.52 -5.54
CA LEU A 51 4.55 -3.26 -6.38
C LEU A 51 3.72 -2.17 -5.70
N ALA A 52 3.23 -1.21 -6.48
CA ALA A 52 2.27 -0.22 -6.02
C ALA A 52 1.32 0.14 -7.16
N ALA A 53 0.20 0.76 -6.82
CA ALA A 53 -0.75 1.27 -7.78
C ALA A 53 -0.82 2.80 -7.74
N GLY A 54 -1.04 3.42 -8.89
CA GLY A 54 -1.42 4.81 -9.02
C GLY A 54 -2.90 4.92 -9.37
N PHE A 55 -3.57 5.93 -8.84
CA PHE A 55 -4.99 6.19 -9.07
C PHE A 55 -5.21 7.68 -9.28
N GLY A 56 -5.89 8.05 -10.36
CA GLY A 56 -6.25 9.44 -10.69
C GLY A 56 -7.70 9.54 -11.11
N TRP A 57 -8.48 10.41 -10.46
CA TRP A 57 -9.87 10.65 -10.80
C TRP A 57 -10.17 12.15 -10.93
N PRO A 58 -10.43 12.65 -12.14
CA PRO A 58 -10.63 14.08 -12.39
C PRO A 58 -12.09 14.53 -12.29
N GLY A 59 -13.05 13.61 -12.14
CA GLY A 59 -14.48 13.87 -12.15
C GLY A 59 -15.10 14.21 -13.51
N LYS A 60 -14.38 14.91 -14.39
CA LYS A 60 -14.88 15.36 -15.70
C LYS A 60 -14.35 14.56 -16.91
N ARG A 61 -13.18 13.94 -16.76
CA ARG A 61 -12.56 13.06 -17.76
C ARG A 61 -12.55 11.62 -17.27
N HIS A 62 -12.11 10.70 -18.11
CA HIS A 62 -11.89 9.31 -17.67
C HIS A 62 -10.84 9.31 -16.55
N GLY A 63 -11.09 8.58 -15.47
CA GLY A 63 -10.07 8.30 -14.48
C GLY A 63 -9.15 7.18 -14.93
N PHE A 64 -8.06 7.02 -14.19
CA PHE A 64 -6.98 6.12 -14.55
C PHE A 64 -6.47 5.37 -13.33
N CYS A 65 -6.16 4.09 -13.51
CA CYS A 65 -5.44 3.28 -12.53
C CYS A 65 -4.28 2.57 -13.22
N ILE A 66 -3.14 2.47 -12.53
CA ILE A 66 -1.92 1.88 -13.07
C ILE A 66 -1.23 1.02 -12.03
N ILE A 67 -0.73 -0.15 -12.41
CA ILE A 67 0.13 -0.99 -11.55
C ILE A 67 1.58 -0.81 -11.98
N VAL A 68 2.44 -0.42 -11.03
CA VAL A 68 3.86 -0.19 -11.27
C VAL A 68 4.69 -1.10 -10.36
N ALA A 69 5.70 -1.73 -10.95
CA ALA A 69 6.67 -2.56 -10.25
C ALA A 69 8.06 -1.93 -10.26
N VAL A 70 8.80 -2.12 -9.19
CA VAL A 70 10.25 -1.84 -9.17
C VAL A 70 10.99 -3.11 -9.57
N LEU A 71 11.72 -3.08 -10.68
CA LEU A 71 12.45 -4.22 -11.22
C LEU A 71 13.60 -4.64 -10.29
N GLU A 72 13.79 -5.95 -10.13
CA GLU A 72 15.00 -6.48 -9.53
C GLU A 72 16.07 -6.66 -10.61
N LYS A 73 17.08 -5.79 -10.62
CA LYS A 73 18.29 -5.98 -11.43
C LYS A 73 19.54 -6.05 -10.55
N PRO A 74 20.53 -6.91 -10.90
CA PRO A 74 21.83 -6.92 -10.24
C PRO A 74 22.54 -5.57 -10.43
N ASN A 75 23.23 -5.10 -9.39
CA ASN A 75 24.18 -3.98 -9.45
C ASN A 75 23.62 -2.64 -9.99
N GLN A 76 22.32 -2.37 -9.82
CA GLN A 76 21.78 -1.05 -10.15
C GLN A 76 21.84 -0.10 -8.96
N GLU A 77 22.44 1.06 -9.20
CA GLU A 77 22.49 2.19 -8.25
C GLU A 77 21.12 2.87 -8.10
N ALA A 78 20.27 2.82 -9.13
CA ALA A 78 18.99 3.52 -9.13
C ALA A 78 17.82 2.60 -9.53
N PRO A 79 16.61 2.77 -8.94
CA PRO A 79 15.47 1.93 -9.23
C PRO A 79 15.00 2.10 -10.68
N GLN A 80 14.54 1.00 -11.26
CA GLN A 80 13.84 0.96 -12.54
C GLN A 80 12.40 0.52 -12.35
N PHE A 81 11.50 1.22 -13.02
CA PHE A 81 10.06 1.06 -12.92
C PHE A 81 9.53 0.38 -14.17
N LYS A 82 8.60 -0.56 -14.01
CA LYS A 82 7.87 -1.18 -15.12
C LYS A 82 6.39 -1.06 -14.87
N ILE A 83 5.66 -0.60 -15.87
CA ILE A 83 4.20 -0.60 -15.86
C ILE A 83 3.75 -2.03 -16.15
N LEU A 84 2.92 -2.59 -15.28
CA LEU A 84 2.40 -3.95 -15.41
C LEU A 84 0.98 -3.99 -15.98
N HIS A 85 0.19 -2.95 -15.69
CA HIS A 85 -1.20 -2.86 -16.09
C HIS A 85 -1.64 -1.40 -16.12
N GLU A 86 -2.54 -1.06 -17.05
CA GLU A 86 -3.26 0.21 -17.06
C GLU A 86 -4.75 -0.04 -17.19
N LEU A 87 -5.53 0.87 -16.61
CA LEU A 87 -6.97 0.88 -16.63
C LEU A 87 -7.43 2.33 -16.79
N GLU A 88 -8.41 2.56 -17.65
CA GLU A 88 -9.05 3.86 -17.84
C GLU A 88 -10.57 3.64 -17.84
N GLU A 89 -11.29 4.46 -17.08
CA GLU A 89 -12.74 4.32 -16.93
C GLU A 89 -13.42 5.67 -16.69
N LYS A 90 -14.61 5.87 -17.27
CA LYS A 90 -15.41 7.09 -17.17
C LYS A 90 -16.32 7.12 -15.95
N ASN A 91 -16.54 5.99 -15.29
CA ASN A 91 -17.34 5.89 -14.08
C ASN A 91 -16.46 5.58 -12.86
N ILE A 92 -16.52 6.39 -11.81
CA ILE A 92 -15.70 6.22 -10.61
C ILE A 92 -15.97 4.90 -9.89
N THR A 93 -17.23 4.47 -9.82
CA THR A 93 -17.61 3.21 -9.17
C THR A 93 -17.01 2.02 -9.92
N GLU A 94 -17.07 2.04 -11.25
CA GLU A 94 -16.47 0.99 -12.08
C GLU A 94 -14.94 1.05 -12.02
N LEU A 95 -14.35 2.25 -12.00
CA LEU A 95 -12.90 2.42 -11.84
C LEU A 95 -12.42 1.83 -10.51
N ILE A 96 -13.11 2.09 -9.39
CA ILE A 96 -12.76 1.54 -8.07
C ILE A 96 -12.90 0.01 -8.08
N ALA A 97 -14.01 -0.52 -8.61
CA ALA A 97 -14.25 -1.96 -8.66
C ALA A 97 -13.16 -2.68 -9.48
N GLN A 98 -12.87 -2.20 -10.69
CA GLN A 98 -11.83 -2.75 -11.55
C GLN A 98 -10.43 -2.56 -10.95
N SER A 99 -10.15 -1.44 -10.27
CA SER A 99 -8.89 -1.24 -9.54
C SER A 99 -8.73 -2.26 -8.41
N TYR A 100 -9.81 -2.58 -7.68
CA TYR A 100 -9.78 -3.63 -6.67
C TYR A 100 -9.54 -5.02 -7.28
N GLU A 101 -10.04 -5.30 -8.49
CA GLU A 101 -9.69 -6.53 -9.20
C GLU A 101 -8.19 -6.60 -9.53
N LEU A 102 -7.58 -5.49 -9.93
CA LEU A 102 -6.12 -5.40 -10.09
C LEU A 102 -5.39 -5.65 -8.76
N TRP A 103 -5.90 -5.14 -7.63
CA TRP A 103 -5.35 -5.48 -6.32
C TRP A 103 -5.47 -6.98 -6.03
N GLN A 104 -6.57 -7.63 -6.37
CA GLN A 104 -6.71 -9.07 -6.21
C GLN A 104 -5.70 -9.85 -7.06
N LEU A 105 -5.42 -9.35 -8.26
CA LEU A 105 -4.53 -9.97 -9.25
C LEU A 105 -3.05 -9.83 -8.86
N TYR A 106 -2.63 -8.61 -8.49
CA TYR A 106 -1.23 -8.25 -8.21
C TYR A 106 -0.90 -8.16 -6.72
N GLY A 107 -1.82 -7.65 -5.91
CA GLY A 107 -1.58 -7.26 -4.51
C GLY A 107 -1.93 -8.32 -3.46
N ARG A 108 -2.93 -9.19 -3.70
CA ARG A 108 -3.47 -10.12 -2.69
C ARG A 108 -2.44 -11.04 -2.03
N LYS A 109 -1.35 -11.37 -2.72
CA LYS A 109 -0.27 -12.23 -2.20
C LYS A 109 0.97 -11.44 -1.77
N CYS A 110 0.91 -10.11 -1.73
CA CYS A 110 1.95 -9.24 -1.20
C CYS A 110 1.70 -9.01 0.29
N THR A 111 2.27 -9.87 1.14
CA THR A 111 2.01 -9.86 2.58
C THR A 111 3.02 -9.03 3.36
N LYS A 112 4.28 -8.96 2.89
CA LYS A 112 5.35 -8.22 3.58
C LYS A 112 5.39 -6.74 3.24
N ILE A 113 5.17 -6.40 1.96
CA ILE A 113 4.98 -5.02 1.50
C ILE A 113 3.66 -5.01 0.73
N PRO A 114 2.54 -4.70 1.41
CA PRO A 114 1.23 -4.67 0.77
C PRO A 114 1.20 -3.68 -0.39
N LEU A 115 0.56 -4.10 -1.50
CA LEU A 115 0.30 -3.20 -2.62
C LEU A 115 -0.63 -2.09 -2.14
N SER A 116 -0.13 -0.86 -2.16
CA SER A 116 -0.89 0.34 -1.81
C SER A 116 -1.28 1.10 -3.08
N PHE A 117 -2.45 1.73 -3.07
CA PHE A 117 -2.86 2.69 -4.10
C PHE A 117 -2.44 4.09 -3.69
N TYR A 118 -1.80 4.82 -4.59
CA TYR A 118 -1.40 6.21 -4.42
C TYR A 118 -2.19 7.11 -5.35
N GLY A 119 -2.77 8.16 -4.80
CA GLY A 119 -3.59 9.12 -5.52
C GLY A 119 -3.98 10.25 -4.59
N GLU A 120 -4.75 11.21 -5.09
CA GLU A 120 -5.27 12.28 -4.24
C GLU A 120 -6.38 11.72 -3.33
N GLN A 121 -6.55 12.28 -2.14
CA GLN A 121 -7.71 11.98 -1.28
C GLN A 121 -8.67 13.16 -1.35
N ILE A 122 -9.40 13.28 -2.47
CA ILE A 122 -10.41 14.34 -2.60
C ILE A 122 -11.72 13.87 -1.97
N HIS A 123 -12.34 14.73 -1.16
CA HIS A 123 -13.64 14.47 -0.53
C HIS A 123 -14.73 13.97 -1.49
N THR A 124 -14.66 14.36 -2.77
CA THR A 124 -15.67 14.07 -3.78
C THR A 124 -15.78 12.59 -4.13
N TYR A 125 -14.72 11.78 -4.02
CA TYR A 125 -14.79 10.34 -4.28
C TYR A 125 -14.50 9.43 -3.09
N ASN A 126 -14.13 9.98 -1.93
CA ASN A 126 -14.07 9.20 -0.69
C ASN A 126 -15.42 8.51 -0.39
N LYS A 127 -16.55 9.16 -0.68
CA LYS A 127 -17.89 8.54 -0.54
C LYS A 127 -18.06 7.27 -1.38
N PHE A 128 -17.54 7.25 -2.62
CA PHE A 128 -17.62 6.06 -3.47
C PHE A 128 -16.73 4.93 -2.94
N ILE A 129 -15.57 5.28 -2.39
CA ILE A 129 -14.66 4.32 -1.74
C ILE A 129 -15.29 3.72 -0.48
N GLU A 130 -15.89 4.56 0.37
CA GLU A 130 -16.60 4.14 1.58
C GLU A 130 -17.74 3.17 1.23
N GLN A 131 -18.60 3.55 0.29
CA GLN A 131 -19.71 2.71 -0.17
C GLN A 131 -19.21 1.37 -0.75
N PHE A 132 -18.14 1.41 -1.54
CA PHE A 132 -17.53 0.19 -2.07
C PHE A 132 -17.01 -0.73 -0.95
N ASN A 133 -16.33 -0.16 0.06
CA ASN A 133 -15.80 -0.90 1.19
C ASN A 133 -16.89 -1.47 2.11
N GLU A 134 -18.01 -0.76 2.27
CA GLU A 134 -19.19 -1.26 2.96
C GLU A 134 -19.77 -2.50 2.26
N ASN A 135 -19.91 -2.45 0.93
CA ASN A 135 -20.34 -3.60 0.13
C ASN A 135 -19.38 -4.79 0.24
N LEU A 136 -18.07 -4.53 0.27
CA LEU A 136 -17.05 -5.57 0.51
C LEU A 136 -17.19 -6.20 1.90
N ARG A 137 -17.52 -5.41 2.92
CA ARG A 137 -17.74 -5.90 4.28
C ARG A 137 -18.96 -6.83 4.34
N HIS A 138 -20.07 -6.46 3.71
CA HIS A 138 -21.27 -7.29 3.64
C HIS A 138 -21.04 -8.63 2.91
N THR A 139 -20.07 -8.67 2.01
CA THR A 139 -19.70 -9.88 1.27
C THR A 139 -18.55 -10.68 1.92
N GLY A 140 -18.11 -10.28 3.13
CA GLY A 140 -17.12 -11.00 3.94
C GLY A 140 -15.67 -10.79 3.50
N HIS A 141 -15.36 -9.78 2.69
CA HIS A 141 -13.99 -9.44 2.34
C HIS A 141 -13.27 -8.74 3.49
N LYS A 142 -12.02 -9.14 3.75
CA LYS A 142 -11.18 -8.58 4.83
C LYS A 142 -10.24 -7.44 4.40
N HIS A 143 -10.19 -7.15 3.10
CA HIS A 143 -9.30 -6.13 2.55
C HIS A 143 -10.11 -5.06 1.86
N PHE A 144 -9.84 -3.81 2.22
CA PHE A 144 -10.54 -2.64 1.73
C PHE A 144 -9.70 -1.89 0.71
N PHE A 145 -10.39 -1.20 -0.20
CA PHE A 145 -9.76 -0.29 -1.14
C PHE A 145 -9.47 1.03 -0.42
N ASN A 146 -8.19 1.36 -0.23
CA ASN A 146 -7.75 2.58 0.42
C ASN A 146 -6.72 3.29 -0.46
N LEU A 147 -6.93 4.58 -0.70
CA LEU A 147 -5.97 5.45 -1.37
C LEU A 147 -5.06 6.11 -0.34
N ARG A 148 -3.78 6.25 -0.68
CA ARG A 148 -2.80 6.98 0.12
C ARG A 148 -2.34 8.20 -0.66
N THR A 149 -2.36 9.36 0.00
CA THR A 149 -1.81 10.58 -0.59
C THR A 149 -0.28 10.50 -0.60
N PRO A 150 0.40 10.77 -1.73
CA PRO A 150 1.85 10.94 -1.73
C PRO A 150 2.26 12.14 -0.85
N TYR A 151 3.33 12.01 -0.05
CA TYR A 151 3.75 13.00 0.97
C TYR A 151 4.19 14.36 0.39
N ILE A 152 4.30 14.49 -0.94
CA ILE A 152 4.47 15.80 -1.58
C ILE A 152 3.26 16.73 -1.32
N TYR A 153 2.10 16.14 -1.02
CA TYR A 153 0.95 16.86 -0.49
C TYR A 153 1.11 16.94 1.03
N LYS A 154 1.66 18.03 1.55
CA LYS A 154 1.49 18.34 2.99
C LYS A 154 0.01 18.57 3.24
N ALA A 155 -0.51 18.00 4.33
CA ALA A 155 -1.94 17.98 4.66
C ALA A 155 -2.63 19.36 4.65
N ASP A 156 -1.85 20.44 4.78
CA ASP A 156 -2.35 21.80 4.96
C ASP A 156 -1.92 22.73 3.82
N THR A 157 -1.08 22.25 2.90
CA THR A 157 -0.63 22.99 1.72
C THR A 157 -0.57 22.00 0.56
N MET A 158 -1.66 21.90 -0.22
CA MET A 158 -1.54 21.39 -1.57
C MET A 158 -0.51 22.27 -2.28
N GLU A 159 0.73 21.79 -2.39
CA GLU A 159 1.74 22.53 -3.14
C GLU A 159 1.20 22.67 -4.57
N PRO A 160 0.98 23.90 -5.07
CA PRO A 160 0.37 24.14 -6.38
C PRO A 160 1.13 23.47 -7.54
N ASP A 161 2.35 22.99 -7.29
CA ASP A 161 3.27 22.41 -8.27
C ASP A 161 3.48 20.89 -8.12
N ALA A 162 2.73 20.17 -7.27
CA ALA A 162 2.92 18.71 -7.12
C ALA A 162 2.75 17.95 -8.46
N PHE A 163 1.78 18.35 -9.27
CA PHE A 163 1.58 17.75 -10.60
C PHE A 163 2.74 18.05 -11.56
N ARG A 164 3.29 19.27 -11.51
CA ARG A 164 4.47 19.64 -12.28
C ARG A 164 5.67 18.77 -11.89
N PHE A 165 5.90 18.60 -10.59
CA PHE A 165 6.96 17.73 -10.09
C PHE A 165 6.81 16.29 -10.60
N PHE A 166 5.58 15.78 -10.65
CA PHE A 166 5.28 14.47 -11.22
C PHE A 166 5.65 14.38 -12.71
N CYS A 167 5.29 15.38 -13.51
CA CYS A 167 5.67 15.46 -14.92
C CYS A 167 7.19 15.43 -15.09
N ASP A 168 7.91 16.32 -14.39
CA ASP A 168 9.37 16.41 -14.45
C ASP A 168 10.04 15.10 -14.04
N LYS A 169 9.52 14.43 -13.00
CA LYS A 169 10.01 13.13 -12.55
C LYS A 169 9.83 12.05 -13.61
N ILE A 170 8.65 11.96 -14.21
CA ILE A 170 8.35 10.97 -15.25
C ILE A 170 9.24 11.19 -16.47
N LEU A 171 9.37 12.43 -16.93
CA LEU A 171 10.23 12.81 -18.05
C LEU A 171 11.70 12.46 -17.79
N SER A 172 12.21 12.79 -16.59
CA SER A 172 13.56 12.41 -16.18
C SER A 172 13.77 10.89 -16.20
N LEU A 173 12.80 10.12 -15.70
CA LEU A 173 12.90 8.65 -15.73
C LEU A 173 12.84 8.10 -17.15
N ALA A 174 12.02 8.68 -18.03
CA ALA A 174 11.92 8.29 -19.43
C ALA A 174 13.23 8.57 -20.18
N ALA A 175 13.78 9.77 -20.05
CA ALA A 175 15.05 10.16 -20.65
C ALA A 175 16.21 9.25 -20.21
N ASN A 176 16.21 8.83 -18.94
CA ASN A 176 17.21 7.93 -18.37
C ASN A 176 16.90 6.44 -18.58
N LYS A 177 15.85 6.07 -19.33
CA LYS A 177 15.42 4.68 -19.57
C LYS A 177 15.21 3.90 -18.26
N ARG A 178 14.71 4.59 -17.23
CA ARG A 178 14.40 4.06 -15.90
C ARG A 178 12.92 3.73 -15.72
N ILE A 179 12.07 4.05 -16.69
CA ILE A 179 10.66 3.66 -16.72
C ILE A 179 10.38 2.90 -18.02
N PHE A 180 9.78 1.72 -17.89
CA PHE A 180 9.44 0.84 -19.01
C PHE A 180 7.92 0.77 -19.15
N ILE A 181 7.41 1.36 -20.24
CA ILE A 181 5.98 1.33 -20.61
C ILE A 181 5.82 0.27 -21.71
N PRO A 182 5.16 -0.87 -21.43
CA PRO A 182 4.92 -1.90 -22.45
C PRO A 182 4.07 -1.38 -23.61
N ALA A 183 4.17 -2.05 -24.77
CA ALA A 183 3.33 -1.74 -25.92
C ALA A 183 1.83 -1.95 -25.65
N THR A 184 1.46 -2.79 -24.69
CA THR A 184 0.06 -3.01 -24.29
C THR A 184 -0.55 -1.86 -23.46
N CYS A 185 0.26 -0.86 -23.10
CA CYS A 185 -0.18 0.32 -22.33
C CYS A 185 -0.37 1.53 -23.27
N ASP A 186 -1.21 1.35 -24.30
CA ASP A 186 -1.38 2.32 -25.38
C ASP A 186 -2.00 3.64 -24.89
N ARG A 187 -2.88 3.61 -23.88
CA ARG A 187 -3.51 4.82 -23.35
C ARG A 187 -2.47 5.69 -22.68
N LEU A 188 -1.66 5.12 -21.77
CA LEU A 188 -0.58 5.84 -21.12
C LEU A 188 0.44 6.37 -22.14
N ARG A 189 0.78 5.57 -23.18
CA ARG A 189 1.67 6.04 -24.26
C ARG A 189 1.08 7.24 -25.01
N GLY A 190 -0.24 7.28 -25.21
CA GLY A 190 -0.95 8.43 -25.76
C GLY A 190 -0.83 9.68 -24.86
N TYR A 191 -1.00 9.52 -23.54
CA TYR A 191 -0.78 10.63 -22.60
C TYR A 191 0.69 11.09 -22.57
N MET A 192 1.63 10.15 -22.69
CA MET A 192 3.07 10.43 -22.69
C MET A 192 3.55 11.11 -23.98
N SER A 193 2.90 10.91 -25.13
CA SER A 193 3.32 11.55 -26.38
C SER A 193 3.01 13.05 -26.43
N VAL A 194 2.05 13.49 -25.62
CA VAL A 194 1.66 14.91 -25.53
C VAL A 194 2.38 15.63 -24.41
N ILE A 195 2.94 14.92 -23.41
CA ILE A 195 3.47 15.54 -22.18
C ILE A 195 4.59 16.55 -22.44
N ASP A 196 5.48 16.27 -23.40
CA ASP A 196 6.58 17.16 -23.80
C ASP A 196 6.10 18.48 -24.44
N ASN A 197 4.88 18.47 -24.98
CA ASN A 197 4.29 19.61 -25.69
C ASN A 197 3.30 20.39 -24.82
N ILE A 198 3.06 19.96 -23.59
CA ILE A 198 2.18 20.67 -22.67
C ILE A 198 2.98 21.78 -22.00
N GLU A 199 2.40 22.98 -21.96
CA GLU A 199 2.83 24.00 -21.02
C GLU A 199 2.49 23.54 -19.60
N ILE A 200 3.39 22.78 -18.96
CA ILE A 200 3.16 22.09 -17.67
C ILE A 200 2.64 23.06 -16.58
N HIS A 201 2.99 24.34 -16.68
CA HIS A 201 2.54 25.39 -15.77
C HIS A 201 1.08 25.85 -15.97
N LYS A 202 0.40 25.41 -17.05
CA LYS A 202 -1.00 25.77 -17.37
C LYS A 202 -1.97 24.61 -17.20
N VAL A 203 -1.49 23.42 -16.84
CA VAL A 203 -2.31 22.21 -16.75
C VAL A 203 -2.40 21.73 -15.32
N GLN A 204 -3.55 21.14 -14.98
CA GLN A 204 -3.81 20.58 -13.66
C GLN A 204 -3.84 19.06 -13.71
N ALA A 205 -3.76 18.41 -12.54
CA ALA A 205 -3.78 16.95 -12.44
C ALA A 205 -5.05 16.35 -13.08
N GLU A 206 -6.16 17.07 -13.00
CA GLU A 206 -7.46 16.67 -13.53
C GLU A 206 -7.50 16.61 -15.07
N ASP A 207 -6.60 17.33 -15.74
CA ASP A 207 -6.50 17.28 -17.19
C ASP A 207 -5.77 16.02 -17.68
N TYR A 208 -4.89 15.46 -16.84
CA TYR A 208 -4.00 14.35 -17.18
C TYR A 208 -3.98 13.27 -16.09
N PRO A 209 -5.11 12.61 -15.82
CA PRO A 209 -5.26 11.66 -14.72
C PRO A 209 -4.29 10.46 -14.82
N ALA A 210 -3.93 10.04 -16.04
CA ALA A 210 -2.94 8.98 -16.25
C ALA A 210 -1.52 9.39 -15.82
N ILE A 211 -1.11 10.62 -16.16
CA ILE A 211 0.19 11.17 -15.77
C ILE A 211 0.23 11.40 -14.26
N PHE A 212 -0.86 11.92 -13.69
CA PHE A 212 -1.00 12.07 -12.24
C PHE A 212 -0.87 10.72 -11.53
N ALA A 213 -1.64 9.70 -11.95
CA ALA A 213 -1.60 8.37 -11.35
C ALA A 213 -0.19 7.77 -11.42
N LEU A 214 0.47 7.86 -12.58
CA LEU A 214 1.84 7.39 -12.75
C LEU A 214 2.84 8.16 -11.87
N GLY A 215 2.71 9.48 -11.81
CA GLY A 215 3.59 10.34 -11.04
C GLY A 215 3.51 10.08 -9.55
N ALA A 216 2.28 9.99 -9.03
CA ALA A 216 1.99 9.68 -7.63
C ALA A 216 2.62 8.34 -7.21
N VAL A 217 2.42 7.27 -7.99
CA VAL A 217 2.94 5.94 -7.65
C VAL A 217 4.47 5.87 -7.79
N VAL A 218 5.02 6.47 -8.84
CA VAL A 218 6.48 6.50 -9.05
C VAL A 218 7.16 7.31 -7.96
N TYR A 219 6.60 8.45 -7.58
CA TYR A 219 7.11 9.26 -6.49
C TYR A 219 7.11 8.48 -5.17
N ALA A 220 5.97 7.87 -4.80
CA ALA A 220 5.90 7.07 -3.58
C ALA A 220 6.89 5.89 -3.60
N LEU A 221 7.03 5.21 -4.74
CA LEU A 221 7.99 4.13 -4.94
C LEU A 221 9.45 4.60 -5.05
N ASP A 222 9.75 5.87 -5.23
CA ASP A 222 11.13 6.39 -5.27
C ASP A 222 11.51 6.99 -3.91
N SER A 223 10.55 7.64 -3.23
CA SER A 223 10.77 8.33 -1.95
C SER A 223 10.68 7.41 -0.74
N TYR A 224 9.70 6.51 -0.68
CA TYR A 224 9.37 5.84 0.60
C TYR A 224 10.26 4.69 0.96
N THR A 225 11.09 4.25 0.01
CA THR A 225 12.07 3.26 0.37
C THR A 225 11.60 1.81 0.55
N PRO A 226 10.30 1.37 0.49
CA PRO A 226 9.89 0.12 1.17
C PRO A 226 10.59 -1.16 0.70
N TRP A 227 11.34 -1.10 -0.40
CA TRP A 227 12.02 -2.20 -1.05
C TRP A 227 13.55 -2.15 -0.95
N ILE A 228 14.12 -1.11 -0.33
CA ILE A 228 15.56 -1.06 -0.01
C ILE A 228 15.80 -1.92 1.23
N ASP A 229 16.68 -2.90 1.07
CA ASP A 229 17.12 -3.75 2.16
C ASP A 229 17.93 -2.88 3.14
N ARG A 230 17.37 -2.53 4.31
CA ARG A 230 18.08 -1.79 5.37
C ARG A 230 19.18 -2.71 5.97
N THR A 231 20.29 -2.89 5.25
CA THR A 231 21.45 -3.74 5.57
C THR A 231 22.55 -3.05 6.39
N GLY A 232 22.39 -1.79 6.78
CA GLY A 232 23.35 -1.09 7.65
C GLY A 232 23.13 -1.42 9.13
N PRO A 233 24.17 -1.32 9.99
CA PRO A 233 23.94 -1.22 11.43
C PRO A 233 22.96 -0.07 11.65
N GLN A 234 21.77 -0.37 12.18
CA GLN A 234 20.93 0.64 12.77
C GLN A 234 21.77 1.25 13.89
N THR A 235 22.44 2.36 13.62
CA THR A 235 22.52 3.37 14.67
C THR A 235 21.06 3.61 15.00
N ALA A 236 20.69 3.41 16.27
CA ALA A 236 19.39 3.83 16.75
C ALA A 236 19.34 5.36 16.66
N THR A 237 19.23 5.89 15.46
CA THR A 237 18.56 7.16 15.26
C THR A 237 17.18 6.94 15.84
N LYS A 238 16.88 7.71 16.89
CA LYS A 238 15.54 7.83 17.48
C LYS A 238 14.50 7.69 16.37
N PRO A 239 13.36 7.00 16.64
CA PRO A 239 12.32 6.84 15.63
C PRO A 239 12.13 8.19 14.96
N THR A 240 12.45 8.25 13.67
CA THR A 240 12.32 9.50 12.91
C THR A 240 10.86 9.90 13.00
N GLU A 241 10.54 11.19 12.99
CA GLU A 241 9.16 11.70 13.02
C GLU A 241 8.19 10.91 12.11
N PHE A 242 8.72 10.36 11.02
CA PHE A 242 8.08 9.41 10.10
C PHE A 242 7.55 8.09 10.72
N GLU A 243 8.33 7.41 11.55
CA GLU A 243 7.95 6.14 12.19
C GLU A 243 6.98 6.39 13.36
N GLU A 244 7.14 7.50 14.08
CA GLU A 244 6.18 7.96 15.10
C GLU A 244 4.85 8.38 14.45
N TYR A 245 4.89 9.06 13.31
CA TYR A 245 3.70 9.47 12.56
C TYR A 245 2.93 8.27 12.00
N ILE A 246 3.60 7.28 11.42
CA ILE A 246 2.95 6.05 10.93
C ILE A 246 2.33 5.28 12.10
N ALA A 247 3.05 5.13 13.22
CA ALA A 247 2.50 4.50 14.42
C ALA A 247 1.26 5.25 14.92
N TYR A 248 1.34 6.58 15.04
CA TYR A 248 0.24 7.43 15.47
C TYR A 248 -0.99 7.32 14.55
N HIS A 249 -0.81 7.40 13.24
CA HIS A 249 -1.92 7.32 12.28
C HIS A 249 -2.51 5.91 12.20
N THR A 250 -1.69 4.86 12.26
CA THR A 250 -2.17 3.48 12.28
C THR A 250 -2.98 3.21 13.56
N GLU A 251 -2.52 3.71 14.70
CA GLU A 251 -3.21 3.56 15.99
C GLU A 251 -4.49 4.40 16.06
N ARG A 252 -4.48 5.61 15.48
CA ARG A 252 -5.67 6.46 15.34
C ARG A 252 -6.70 5.83 14.40
N GLU A 253 -6.27 5.24 13.28
CA GLU A 253 -7.16 4.50 12.37
C GLU A 253 -7.75 3.26 13.06
N ASN A 254 -6.95 2.48 13.79
CA ASN A 254 -7.44 1.33 14.55
C ASN A 254 -8.48 1.74 15.60
N ARG A 255 -8.29 2.88 16.28
CA ARG A 255 -9.29 3.46 17.20
C ARG A 255 -10.53 3.96 16.49
N MET A 256 -10.40 4.60 15.33
CA MET A 256 -11.54 5.15 14.57
C MET A 256 -12.40 4.06 13.92
N PHE A 257 -11.79 2.93 13.56
CA PHE A 257 -12.45 1.82 12.89
C PHE A 257 -12.75 0.63 13.82
N GLY A 258 -12.57 0.77 15.14
CA GLY A 258 -12.95 -0.25 16.13
C GLY A 258 -12.19 -1.57 15.97
N ILE A 259 -10.95 -1.53 15.48
CA ILE A 259 -10.05 -2.70 15.39
C ILE A 259 -9.18 -2.77 16.67
N GLY A 260 -9.70 -2.25 17.78
CA GLY A 260 -9.18 -2.48 19.12
C GLY A 260 -9.88 -3.70 19.70
N GLU A 261 -9.11 -4.56 20.36
CA GLU A 261 -9.56 -5.76 21.05
C GLU A 261 -10.92 -5.54 21.72
N GLU A 262 -11.90 -6.39 21.40
CA GLU A 262 -13.14 -6.46 22.16
C GLU A 262 -12.74 -6.69 23.62
N ASP A 263 -12.97 -5.69 24.47
CA ASP A 263 -12.89 -5.83 25.91
C ASP A 263 -13.79 -7.01 26.28
N GLU A 264 -13.18 -8.15 26.66
CA GLU A 264 -13.82 -9.18 27.46
C GLU A 264 -14.14 -8.55 28.82
N GLU A 265 -15.19 -7.72 28.88
CA GLU A 265 -15.83 -7.37 30.12
C GLU A 265 -16.46 -8.65 30.68
N MET A 266 -15.72 -9.21 31.64
CA MET A 266 -16.16 -10.18 32.62
C MET A 266 -17.55 -9.81 33.14
N PHE A 267 -18.56 -10.57 32.74
CA PHE A 267 -19.77 -10.71 33.55
C PHE A 267 -19.41 -11.53 34.80
N ASP A 268 -19.00 -10.81 35.83
CA ASP A 268 -18.94 -11.28 37.21
C ASP A 268 -20.36 -11.24 37.82
N ASP A 269 -21.19 -12.23 37.48
CA ASP A 269 -22.47 -12.45 38.16
C ASP A 269 -22.22 -13.29 39.42
N GLY A 270 -21.61 -12.64 40.41
CA GLY A 270 -21.54 -13.08 41.78
C GLY A 270 -22.89 -13.00 42.49
N GLU A 271 -23.33 -14.14 43.01
CA GLU A 271 -24.04 -14.30 44.28
C GLU A 271 -25.33 -13.47 44.51
N ARG A 272 -26.47 -14.11 44.23
CA ARG A 272 -27.70 -13.91 45.02
C ARG A 272 -28.19 -15.24 45.59
N GLU A 273 -27.47 -15.74 46.59
CA GLU A 273 -28.07 -16.54 47.65
C GLU A 273 -28.67 -15.60 48.71
N ARG A 274 -29.99 -15.42 48.68
CA ARG A 274 -30.75 -15.17 49.91
C ARG A 274 -31.94 -16.11 49.92
N GLY A 275 -31.81 -17.10 50.80
CA GLY A 275 -32.72 -18.22 50.94
C GLY A 275 -34.14 -17.82 51.29
N MET A 276 -35.06 -18.65 50.83
CA MET A 276 -36.29 -18.96 51.54
C MET A 276 -36.55 -20.44 51.33
N PHE A 277 -36.17 -21.24 52.33
CA PHE A 277 -36.71 -22.57 52.54
C PHE A 277 -37.36 -22.59 53.92
N ASN A 278 -38.57 -23.14 53.92
CA ASN A 278 -39.39 -23.61 55.04
C ASN A 278 -40.06 -22.56 55.94
N GLU A 279 -41.39 -22.52 55.88
CA GLU A 279 -42.16 -23.19 56.94
C GLU A 279 -43.56 -23.64 56.44
N MET A 280 -43.88 -24.88 56.78
CA MET A 280 -45.19 -25.51 56.72
C MET A 280 -46.03 -25.02 57.91
N GLU A 281 -47.26 -24.56 57.68
CA GLU A 281 -48.40 -24.76 58.59
C GLU A 281 -49.64 -24.95 57.69
N THR A 282 -50.19 -26.15 57.52
CA THR A 282 -51.13 -26.91 58.36
C THR A 282 -52.47 -26.20 58.68
N ILE A 283 -53.55 -26.94 58.35
CA ILE A 283 -54.92 -26.93 58.93
C ILE A 283 -55.94 -25.93 58.34
N GLY A 284 -57.03 -26.48 57.78
CA GLY A 284 -58.30 -25.79 57.53
C GLY A 284 -59.12 -26.37 56.40
#